data_AF-A0A471TU04-F1
#
_entry.id   AF-A0A471TU04-F1
#
_cell.length_a   1.000
_cell.length_b   1.000
_cell.length_c   1.000
_cell.angle_alpha   90.00
_cell.angle_beta   90.00
_cell.angle_gamma   90.00
#
_symmetry.space_group_name_H-M   'P 1'
#
loop_
_entity.id
_entity.type
_entity.pdbx_description
1 polymer ?
#
loop_
_entity_poly.entity_id
_entity_poly.type
_entity_poly.pdbx_seq_one_letter_code
_entity_poly.pdbx_strand_id
1 'polypeptide(L)'
;MIKRTGEIVIAIIGLVLSLLAQAFIAIIGLLMISGSKGKEGLTTFYNNYYKTMTEWEIPKKEVPDPDRVLDFVQTLSWTALTGGLITLALGIFGIYYIFKNKKPVFAGYLFLAAGVVSLLSTALISFIPALLFIVAAILCFVRKPKSTFSGL
;
A
#
# COMPACT_ATOMS: atom_id res chain seq x y z
N MET A 1 28.29 -13.44 12.69
CA MET A 1 27.22 -12.90 11.80
C MET A 1 26.24 -12.06 12.60
N ILE A 2 25.93 -10.84 12.17
CA ILE A 2 24.91 -10.01 12.82
C ILE A 2 23.53 -10.55 12.42
N LYS A 3 22.71 -10.97 13.40
CA LYS A 3 21.33 -11.41 13.16
C LYS A 3 20.43 -10.17 12.96
N ARG A 4 20.02 -9.90 11.71
CA ARG A 4 19.05 -8.85 11.33
C ARG A 4 17.60 -9.34 11.31
N THR A 5 17.28 -10.35 12.14
CA THR A 5 15.97 -11.02 12.16
C THR A 5 14.81 -10.06 12.43
N GLY A 6 14.96 -9.12 13.38
CA GLY A 6 13.89 -8.15 13.69
C GLY A 6 13.54 -7.25 12.50
N GLU A 7 14.54 -6.73 11.79
CA GLU A 7 14.35 -5.90 10.60
C GLU A 7 13.65 -6.69 9.48
N ILE A 8 14.08 -7.94 9.26
CA ILE A 8 13.49 -8.83 8.25
C ILE A 8 12.04 -9.15 8.59
N VAL A 9 11.74 -9.50 9.84
CA VAL A 9 10.38 -9.86 10.26
C VAL A 9 9.44 -8.67 10.11
N ILE A 10 9.83 -7.48 10.56
CA ILE A 10 9.00 -6.27 10.43
C ILE A 10 8.79 -5.91 8.95
N ALA A 11 9.84 -6.00 8.12
CA ALA A 11 9.74 -5.75 6.69
C ALA A 11 8.79 -6.75 5.98
N ILE A 12 8.84 -8.03 6.35
CA ILE A 12 7.94 -9.05 5.79
C ILE A 12 6.49 -8.78 6.20
N ILE A 13 6.23 -8.47 7.47
CA ILE A 13 4.87 -8.16 7.93
C ILE A 13 4.35 -6.90 7.22
N GLY A 14 5.15 -5.83 7.16
CA GLY A 14 4.78 -4.61 6.44
C GLY A 14 4.50 -4.85 4.96
N LEU A 15 5.28 -5.71 4.31
CA LEU A 15 5.08 -6.10 2.93
C LEU A 15 3.78 -6.88 2.73
N VAL A 16 3.55 -7.94 3.50
CA VAL A 16 2.35 -8.77 3.38
C VAL A 16 1.09 -7.93 3.62
N LEU A 17 1.07 -7.12 4.69
CA LEU A 17 -0.10 -6.28 4.98
C LEU A 17 -0.33 -5.21 3.92
N SER A 18 0.73 -4.61 3.36
CA SER A 18 0.60 -3.62 2.28
C SER A 18 -0.03 -4.25 1.05
N LEU A 19 0.45 -5.42 0.65
CA LEU A 19 -0.06 -6.12 -0.53
C LEU A 19 -1.50 -6.59 -0.34
N LEU A 20 -1.85 -7.08 0.85
CA LEU A 20 -3.23 -7.45 1.15
C LEU A 20 -4.18 -6.25 1.06
N ALA A 21 -3.79 -5.11 1.64
CA ALA A 21 -4.60 -3.88 1.58
C ALA A 21 -4.73 -3.36 0.14
N GLN A 22 -3.62 -3.27 -0.61
CA GLN A 22 -3.60 -2.84 -2.00
C GLN A 22 -4.40 -3.78 -2.91
N ALA A 23 -4.25 -5.09 -2.74
CA ALA A 23 -5.01 -6.09 -3.49
C ALA A 23 -6.51 -6.01 -3.17
N PHE A 24 -6.88 -5.82 -1.91
CA PHE A 24 -8.28 -5.67 -1.51
C PHE A 24 -8.94 -4.46 -2.18
N ILE A 25 -8.28 -3.30 -2.13
CA ILE A 25 -8.76 -2.07 -2.81
C ILE A 25 -8.88 -2.30 -4.31
N ALA A 26 -7.83 -2.84 -4.95
CA ALA A 26 -7.83 -3.09 -6.38
C ALA A 26 -8.93 -4.07 -6.82
N ILE A 27 -9.09 -5.20 -6.10
CA ILE A 27 -10.09 -6.22 -6.43
C ILE A 27 -11.50 -5.65 -6.30
N ILE A 28 -11.83 -5.02 -5.18
CA ILE A 28 -13.18 -4.49 -4.97
C ILE A 28 -13.53 -3.44 -6.01
N GLY A 29 -12.63 -2.48 -6.25
CA GLY A 29 -12.93 -1.41 -7.19
C GLY A 29 -12.97 -1.92 -8.65
N LEU A 30 -12.09 -2.85 -9.05
CA LEU A 30 -12.17 -3.48 -10.38
C LEU A 30 -13.44 -4.30 -10.58
N LEU A 31 -13.92 -5.01 -9.53
CA LEU A 31 -15.20 -5.72 -9.58
C LEU A 31 -16.37 -4.75 -9.72
N MET A 32 -16.36 -3.65 -8.97
CA MET A 32 -17.38 -2.59 -9.05
C MET A 32 -17.45 -2.01 -10.46
N ILE A 33 -16.31 -1.61 -11.04
CA ILE A 33 -16.23 -1.08 -12.41
C ILE A 33 -16.69 -2.10 -13.43
N SER A 34 -16.30 -3.37 -13.25
CA SER A 34 -16.70 -4.44 -14.16
C SER A 34 -18.21 -4.71 -14.10
N GLY A 35 -18.81 -4.65 -12.92
CA GLY A 35 -20.26 -4.77 -12.72
C GLY A 35 -21.05 -3.58 -13.26
N SER A 36 -20.42 -2.40 -13.35
CA SER A 36 -21.01 -1.20 -13.96
C SER A 36 -20.84 -1.13 -15.48
N LYS A 37 -20.23 -2.14 -16.12
CA LYS A 37 -20.12 -2.18 -17.59
C LYS A 37 -21.48 -2.41 -18.23
N GLY A 38 -21.89 -1.48 -19.09
CA GLY A 38 -23.14 -1.55 -19.85
C GLY A 38 -24.30 -0.80 -19.19
N LYS A 39 -25.39 -0.61 -19.95
CA LYS A 39 -26.52 0.26 -19.55
C LYS A 39 -27.21 -0.21 -18.26
N GLU A 40 -27.40 -1.50 -18.09
CA GLU A 40 -28.10 -2.08 -16.93
C GLU A 40 -27.26 -2.01 -15.64
N GLY A 41 -25.97 -2.31 -15.73
CA GLY A 41 -25.03 -2.21 -14.60
C GLY A 41 -24.84 -0.76 -14.14
N LEU A 42 -24.73 0.18 -15.08
CA LEU A 42 -24.63 1.61 -14.76
C LEU A 42 -25.91 2.14 -14.11
N THR A 43 -27.08 1.77 -14.63
CA THR A 43 -28.37 2.14 -14.04
C THR A 43 -28.52 1.60 -12.63
N THR A 44 -28.10 0.36 -12.40
CA THR A 44 -28.11 -0.28 -11.07
C THR A 44 -27.19 0.47 -10.10
N PHE A 45 -25.98 0.82 -10.53
CA PHE A 45 -25.06 1.59 -9.71
C PHE A 45 -25.64 2.96 -9.34
N TYR A 46 -26.20 3.71 -10.30
CA TYR A 46 -26.78 5.03 -10.05
C TYR A 46 -27.95 4.96 -9.07
N ASN A 47 -28.86 4.01 -9.27
CA ASN A 47 -30.01 3.83 -8.38
C ASN A 47 -29.56 3.53 -6.95
N ASN A 48 -28.59 2.63 -6.78
CA ASN A 48 -28.04 2.32 -5.47
C ASN A 48 -27.30 3.51 -4.85
N TYR A 49 -26.51 4.24 -5.64
CA TYR A 49 -25.79 5.43 -5.21
C TYR A 49 -26.74 6.49 -4.65
N TYR A 50 -27.74 6.92 -5.43
CA TYR A 50 -28.70 7.93 -5.00
C TYR A 50 -29.59 7.47 -3.85
N LYS A 51 -29.95 6.18 -3.81
CA LYS A 51 -30.66 5.57 -2.70
C LYS A 51 -29.85 5.69 -1.40
N THR A 52 -28.59 5.29 -1.41
CA THR A 52 -27.69 5.38 -0.24
C THR A 52 -27.50 6.84 0.20
N MET A 53 -27.30 7.77 -0.73
CA MET A 53 -27.15 9.20 -0.39
C MET A 53 -28.41 9.78 0.25
N THR A 54 -29.59 9.35 -0.21
CA THR A 54 -30.87 9.74 0.38
C THR A 54 -31.08 9.13 1.76
N GLU A 55 -30.73 7.85 1.94
CA GLU A 55 -30.77 7.16 3.24
C GLU A 55 -29.83 7.77 4.27
N TRP A 56 -28.70 8.33 3.83
CA TRP A 56 -27.75 9.05 4.69
C TRP A 56 -28.12 10.52 4.89
N GLU A 57 -29.30 10.94 4.41
CA GLU A 57 -29.83 12.30 4.54
C GLU A 57 -28.89 13.39 3.98
N ILE A 58 -28.06 13.02 2.99
CA ILE A 58 -27.13 13.96 2.36
C ILE A 58 -27.91 14.89 1.43
N PRO A 59 -27.80 16.22 1.58
CA PRO A 59 -28.48 17.17 0.69
C PRO A 59 -28.10 16.91 -0.77
N LYS A 60 -29.08 16.83 -1.68
CA LYS A 60 -28.82 16.55 -3.12
C LYS A 60 -27.78 17.47 -3.77
N LYS A 61 -27.69 18.72 -3.30
CA LYS A 61 -26.70 19.71 -3.76
C LYS A 61 -25.25 19.36 -3.38
N GLU A 62 -25.06 18.50 -2.38
CA GLU A 62 -23.78 18.06 -1.84
C GLU A 62 -23.41 16.65 -2.32
N VAL A 63 -24.35 15.94 -2.96
CA VAL A 63 -24.12 14.61 -3.53
C VAL A 63 -23.20 14.74 -4.75
N PRO A 64 -22.01 14.11 -4.72
CA PRO A 64 -21.14 14.07 -5.89
C PRO A 64 -21.81 13.42 -7.10
N ASP A 65 -21.32 13.77 -8.29
CA ASP A 65 -21.74 13.08 -9.51
C ASP A 65 -21.32 11.59 -9.45
N PRO A 66 -22.25 10.63 -9.63
CA PRO A 66 -21.93 9.20 -9.62
C PRO A 66 -20.83 8.82 -10.62
N ASP A 67 -20.73 9.50 -11.77
CA ASP A 67 -19.66 9.24 -12.74
C ASP A 67 -18.29 9.59 -12.18
N ARG A 68 -18.19 10.72 -11.47
CA ARG A 68 -16.94 11.10 -10.81
C ARG A 68 -16.54 10.11 -9.72
N VAL A 69 -17.51 9.51 -9.03
CA VAL A 69 -17.25 8.48 -8.03
C VAL A 69 -16.70 7.22 -8.70
N LEU A 70 -17.29 6.78 -9.81
CA LEU A 70 -16.78 5.63 -10.58
C LEU A 70 -15.38 5.89 -11.14
N ASP A 71 -15.13 7.07 -11.69
CA ASP A 71 -13.80 7.46 -12.20
C ASP A 71 -12.76 7.48 -11.08
N PHE A 72 -13.12 7.97 -9.90
CA PHE A 72 -12.26 7.95 -8.73
C PHE A 72 -11.96 6.52 -8.28
N VAL A 73 -12.97 5.65 -8.18
CA VAL A 73 -12.80 4.23 -7.85
C VAL A 73 -11.91 3.55 -8.89
N GLN A 74 -12.09 3.83 -10.18
CA GLN A 74 -11.26 3.30 -11.26
C GLN A 74 -9.82 3.73 -11.14
N THR A 75 -9.59 5.02 -10.94
CA THR A 75 -8.26 5.57 -10.76
C THR A 75 -7.60 4.94 -9.53
N LEU A 76 -8.28 4.95 -8.39
CA LEU A 76 -7.76 4.40 -7.13
C LEU A 76 -7.44 2.91 -7.23
N SER A 77 -8.28 2.14 -7.92
CA SER A 77 -8.06 0.69 -8.11
C SER A 77 -6.80 0.40 -8.92
N TRP A 78 -6.61 1.12 -10.03
CA TRP A 78 -5.45 0.97 -10.88
C TRP A 78 -4.17 1.50 -10.23
N THR A 79 -4.26 2.60 -9.47
CA THR A 79 -3.12 3.11 -8.70
C THR A 79 -2.75 2.16 -7.57
N ALA A 80 -3.72 1.56 -6.88
CA ALA A 80 -3.47 0.57 -5.84
C ALA A 80 -2.81 -0.69 -6.42
N LEU A 81 -3.27 -1.16 -7.59
CA LEU A 81 -2.69 -2.32 -8.26
C LEU A 81 -1.24 -2.09 -8.72
N THR A 82 -1.01 -1.00 -9.46
CA THR A 82 0.32 -0.67 -9.97
C THR A 82 1.28 -0.28 -8.84
N GLY A 83 0.80 0.48 -7.86
CA GLY A 83 1.52 0.78 -6.62
C GLY A 83 1.88 -0.48 -5.84
N GLY A 84 0.99 -1.47 -5.78
CA GLY A 84 1.25 -2.76 -5.14
C GLY A 84 2.39 -3.53 -5.79
N LEU A 85 2.49 -3.52 -7.12
CA LEU A 85 3.62 -4.13 -7.83
C LEU A 85 4.94 -3.43 -7.52
N ILE A 86 4.94 -2.10 -7.42
CA ILE A 86 6.13 -1.32 -7.05
C ILE A 86 6.52 -1.58 -5.59
N THR A 87 5.55 -1.55 -4.67
CA THR A 87 5.75 -1.89 -3.25
C THR A 87 6.31 -3.30 -3.09
N LEU A 88 5.80 -4.27 -3.87
CA LEU A 88 6.31 -5.65 -3.90
C LEU A 88 7.78 -5.68 -4.31
N ALA A 89 8.14 -5.05 -5.42
CA ALA A 89 9.51 -5.02 -5.90
C ALA A 89 10.45 -4.38 -4.86
N LEU A 90 10.10 -3.19 -4.36
CA LEU A 90 10.91 -2.49 -3.36
C LEU A 90 11.06 -3.29 -2.06
N GLY A 91 9.99 -3.91 -1.58
CA GLY A 91 10.01 -4.75 -0.39
C GLY A 91 10.90 -5.99 -0.55
N ILE A 92 10.78 -6.70 -1.68
CA ILE A 92 11.61 -7.88 -1.97
C ILE A 92 13.09 -7.48 -2.09
N PHE A 93 13.41 -6.43 -2.85
CA PHE A 93 14.79 -5.97 -2.99
C PHE A 93 15.36 -5.49 -1.63
N GLY A 94 14.57 -4.78 -0.83
CA GLY A 94 14.97 -4.37 0.52
C GLY A 94 15.32 -5.57 1.40
N ILE A 95 14.45 -6.60 1.42
CA ILE A 95 14.69 -7.85 2.15
C ILE A 95 15.93 -8.56 1.61
N TYR A 96 16.14 -8.61 0.30
CA TYR A 96 17.33 -9.23 -0.28
C TYR A 96 18.64 -8.54 0.15
N TYR A 97 18.67 -7.21 0.18
CA TYR A 97 19.86 -6.44 0.55
C TYR A 97 20.18 -6.45 2.05
N ILE A 98 19.16 -6.63 2.89
CA ILE A 98 19.37 -6.80 4.32
C ILE A 98 19.72 -8.24 4.69
N PHE A 99 19.29 -9.21 3.87
CA PHE A 99 19.65 -10.61 4.03
C PHE A 99 21.17 -10.79 3.96
N LYS A 100 21.74 -11.45 4.97
CA LYS A 100 23.21 -11.57 5.17
C LYS A 100 23.95 -10.24 5.32
N ASN A 101 23.27 -9.14 5.66
CA ASN A 101 23.89 -7.83 5.92
C ASN A 101 24.71 -7.30 4.72
N LYS A 102 24.22 -7.47 3.49
CA LYS A 102 24.94 -7.02 2.28
C LYS A 102 25.04 -5.49 2.20
N LYS A 103 23.89 -4.81 2.21
CA LYS A 103 23.80 -3.33 2.11
C LYS A 103 22.61 -2.81 2.92
N PRO A 104 22.73 -2.78 4.25
CA PRO A 104 21.61 -2.44 5.13
C PRO A 104 21.10 -1.01 4.96
N VAL A 105 21.99 -0.03 4.76
CA VAL A 105 21.58 1.38 4.56
C VAL A 105 20.77 1.52 3.26
N PHE A 106 21.18 0.84 2.19
CA PHE A 106 20.42 0.83 0.93
C PHE A 106 19.05 0.16 1.10
N ALA A 107 18.97 -0.94 1.84
CA ALA A 107 17.69 -1.57 2.18
C ALA A 107 16.75 -0.62 2.95
N GLY A 108 17.30 0.22 3.83
CA GLY A 108 16.52 1.22 4.55
C GLY A 108 15.84 2.23 3.61
N TYR A 109 16.55 2.73 2.60
CA TYR A 109 15.94 3.60 1.58
C TYR A 109 14.87 2.90 0.75
N LEU A 110 15.06 1.62 0.42
CA LEU A 110 14.07 0.83 -0.29
C LEU A 110 12.78 0.64 0.53
N PHE A 111 12.89 0.35 1.82
CA PHE A 111 11.73 0.23 2.70
C PHE A 111 11.03 1.57 2.90
N LEU A 112 11.78 2.67 3.05
CA LEU A 112 11.18 4.00 3.12
C LEU A 112 10.39 4.32 1.85
N ALA A 113 10.97 4.06 0.67
CA ALA A 113 10.29 4.23 -0.60
C ALA A 113 9.05 3.31 -0.72
N ALA A 114 9.14 2.05 -0.29
CA ALA A 114 8.01 1.13 -0.27
C ALA A 114 6.84 1.63 0.60
N GLY A 115 7.14 2.21 1.76
CA GLY A 115 6.16 2.83 2.64
C GLY A 115 5.47 4.03 2.00
N VAL A 116 6.23 4.94 1.38
CA VAL A 116 5.68 6.12 0.68
C VAL A 116 4.79 5.69 -0.50
N VAL A 117 5.26 4.76 -1.34
CA VAL A 117 4.47 4.25 -2.47
C VAL A 117 3.19 3.57 -1.99
N SER A 118 3.26 2.77 -0.92
CA SER A 118 2.09 2.12 -0.32
C SER A 118 1.04 3.14 0.17
N LEU A 119 1.48 4.24 0.81
CA LEU A 119 0.60 5.32 1.25
C LEU A 119 -0.06 6.06 0.09
N LEU A 120 0.73 6.50 -0.89
CA LEU A 120 0.24 7.31 -2.01
C LEU A 120 -0.70 6.50 -2.91
N SER A 121 -0.39 5.24 -3.15
CA SER A 121 -1.21 4.37 -4.00
C SER A 121 -2.56 3.98 -3.39
N THR A 122 -2.73 4.14 -2.09
CA THR A 122 -3.95 3.75 -1.36
C THR A 122 -4.68 4.92 -0.70
N ALA A 123 -4.34 6.16 -1.08
CA ALA A 123 -4.92 7.36 -0.47
C ALA A 123 -4.86 7.33 1.08
N LEU A 124 -3.70 6.92 1.63
CA LEU A 124 -3.41 6.78 3.06
C LEU A 124 -4.15 5.66 3.81
N ILE A 125 -4.97 4.83 3.14
CA ILE A 125 -5.64 3.69 3.78
C ILE A 125 -4.63 2.68 4.33
N SER A 126 -3.52 2.44 3.62
CA SER A 126 -2.44 1.53 4.06
C SER A 126 -1.47 2.14 5.08
N PHE A 127 -1.96 3.00 5.97
CA PHE A 127 -1.12 3.68 6.97
C PHE A 127 -0.36 2.72 7.88
N ILE A 128 -1.04 1.70 8.44
CA ILE A 128 -0.42 0.74 9.36
C ILE A 128 0.72 -0.05 8.67
N PRO A 129 0.52 -0.67 7.49
CA PRO A 129 1.61 -1.32 6.75
C PRO A 129 2.78 -0.38 6.42
N ALA A 130 2.49 0.85 6.01
CA ALA A 130 3.52 1.83 5.69
C ALA A 130 4.35 2.22 6.91
N LEU A 131 3.74 2.33 8.08
CA LEU A 131 4.44 2.58 9.33
C LEU A 131 5.43 1.46 9.64
N LEU A 132 5.07 0.19 9.40
CA LEU A 132 5.99 -0.95 9.58
C LEU A 132 7.20 -0.85 8.64
N PHE A 133 7.01 -0.42 7.39
CA PHE A 133 8.12 -0.16 6.47
C PHE A 133 9.03 0.97 6.95
N ILE A 134 8.48 2.04 7.52
CA ILE A 134 9.26 3.14 8.11
C ILE A 134 10.07 2.63 9.31
N VAL A 135 9.45 1.84 10.20
CA VAL A 135 10.16 1.22 11.34
C VAL A 135 11.30 0.33 10.85
N ALA A 136 11.06 -0.51 9.85
CA ALA A 136 12.10 -1.33 9.23
C ALA A 136 13.24 -0.46 8.65
N ALA A 137 12.92 0.65 7.98
CA ALA A 137 13.89 1.58 7.44
C ALA A 137 14.76 2.23 8.53
N ILE A 138 14.14 2.71 9.61
CA ILE A 138 14.87 3.29 10.75
C ILE A 138 15.81 2.26 11.38
N LEU A 139 15.35 1.03 11.57
CA LEU A 139 16.19 -0.06 12.11
C LEU A 139 17.38 -0.37 11.19
N CYS A 140 17.21 -0.26 9.87
CA CYS A 140 18.30 -0.38 8.92
C CYS A 140 19.36 0.71 9.08
N PHE A 141 18.94 1.96 9.33
CA PHE A 141 19.82 3.12 9.46
C PHE A 141 20.56 3.18 10.80
N VAL A 142 19.88 2.88 11.90
CA VAL A 142 20.44 3.07 13.25
C VAL A 142 21.43 1.95 13.62
N ARG A 143 21.30 0.76 13.04
CA ARG A 143 22.09 -0.41 13.44
C ARG A 143 23.51 -0.38 12.87
N LYS A 144 24.44 0.14 13.67
CA LYS A 144 25.89 0.15 13.36
C LYS A 144 26.41 -1.29 13.16
N PRO A 145 27.28 -1.54 12.16
CA PRO A 145 28.00 -2.81 12.08
C PRO A 145 28.84 -2.95 13.35
N LYS A 146 28.81 -4.12 13.99
CA LYS A 146 29.71 -4.41 15.12
C LYS A 146 31.14 -4.21 14.59
N SER A 147 31.86 -3.22 15.12
CA SER A 147 33.28 -3.08 14.86
C SER A 147 33.95 -4.35 15.37
N THR A 148 34.58 -5.11 14.47
CA THR A 148 35.61 -6.06 14.87
C THR A 148 36.81 -5.21 15.31
N PHE A 149 36.73 -4.60 16.49
CA PHE A 149 37.94 -4.21 17.19
C PHE A 149 38.51 -5.52 17.75
N SER A 150 39.18 -6.25 16.85
CA SER A 150 40.14 -7.28 17.20
C SER A 150 41.28 -6.51 17.86
N GLY A 151 41.21 -6.38 19.18
CA GLY A 151 42.37 -5.95 19.96
C GLY A 151 43.48 -6.97 19.76
N LEU A 152 44.45 -6.59 18.93
CA LEU A 152 45.86 -6.95 19.05
C LEU A 152 46.51 -5.87 19.91
#